data_AF-A0A3P1ZD92-F1
#
_entry.id   AF-A0A3P1ZD92-F1
#
_cell.length_a   1.000
_cell.length_b   1.000
_cell.length_c   1.000
_cell.angle_alpha   90.00
_cell.angle_beta   90.00
_cell.angle_gamma   90.00
#
_symmetry.space_group_name_H-M   'P 1'
#
loop_
_entity.id
_entity.type
_entity.pdbx_description
1 polymer ?
#
loop_
_entity_poly.entity_id
_entity_poly.type
_entity_poly.pdbx_seq_one_letter_code
_entity_poly.pdbx_strand_id
1 'polypeptide(L)'
;METQNFYCEYCGKRYPSVQQLTNGLCPRHPNGANRGKHKLYEGGEKKKYTCKHCGKEYPTIAAMVIGPCPRHPKGSNHGKHAPAL
;
A
#
# COMPACT_ATOMS: atom_id res chain seq x y z
N MET A 1 -7.30 -3.47 -24.93
CA MET A 1 -7.91 -3.08 -23.64
C MET A 1 -6.78 -3.04 -22.62
N GLU A 2 -6.31 -1.86 -22.22
CA GLU A 2 -5.32 -1.76 -21.14
C GLU A 2 -5.99 -2.18 -19.83
N THR A 3 -5.52 -3.29 -19.26
CA THR A 3 -5.92 -3.74 -17.93
C THR A 3 -5.29 -2.83 -16.90
N GLN A 4 -5.97 -1.74 -16.55
CA GLN A 4 -5.55 -0.88 -15.46
C GLN A 4 -5.55 -1.68 -14.15
N ASN A 5 -4.36 -1.93 -13.62
CA ASN A 5 -4.19 -2.60 -12.34
C ASN A 5 -4.32 -1.56 -11.23
N PHE A 6 -5.27 -1.77 -10.34
CA PHE A 6 -5.45 -0.95 -9.16
C PHE A 6 -4.74 -1.58 -7.98
N TYR A 7 -3.94 -0.79 -7.26
CA TYR A 7 -3.15 -1.28 -6.15
C TYR A 7 -3.69 -0.73 -4.83
N CYS A 8 -3.59 -1.52 -3.77
CA CYS A 8 -3.90 -1.04 -2.43
C CYS A 8 -2.66 -0.47 -1.73
N GLU A 9 -2.73 0.76 -1.21
CA GLU A 9 -1.59 1.39 -0.51
C GLU A 9 -1.20 0.69 0.81
N TYR A 10 -2.13 -0.03 1.44
CA TYR A 10 -1.90 -0.66 2.75
C TYR A 10 -1.32 -2.07 2.66
N CYS A 11 -1.78 -2.87 1.69
CA CYS A 11 -1.38 -4.27 1.55
C CYS A 11 -0.66 -4.59 0.25
N GLY A 12 -0.66 -3.67 -0.72
CA GLY A 12 -0.03 -3.85 -2.02
C GLY A 12 -0.70 -4.87 -2.94
N LYS A 13 -1.91 -5.36 -2.60
CA LYS A 13 -2.69 -6.24 -3.47
C LYS A 13 -3.10 -5.50 -4.74
N ARG A 14 -3.04 -6.22 -5.86
CA ARG A 14 -3.54 -5.81 -7.17
C ARG A 14 -5.00 -6.23 -7.35
N TYR A 15 -5.77 -5.37 -7.99
CA TYR A 15 -7.16 -5.58 -8.33
C TYR A 15 -7.42 -5.13 -9.77
N PRO A 16 -8.35 -5.78 -10.48
CA PRO A 16 -8.74 -5.37 -11.82
C PRO A 16 -9.69 -4.16 -11.83
N SER A 17 -10.28 -3.78 -10.68
CA SER A 17 -11.11 -2.59 -10.55
C SER A 17 -11.08 -2.00 -9.14
N VAL A 18 -11.31 -0.68 -9.03
CA VAL A 18 -11.47 0.03 -7.74
C VAL A 18 -12.63 -0.53 -6.92
N GLN A 19 -13.70 -0.96 -7.60
CA GLN A 19 -14.87 -1.52 -6.92
C GLN A 19 -14.54 -2.83 -6.21
N GLN A 20 -13.78 -3.73 -6.84
CA GLN A 20 -13.32 -4.96 -6.18
C GLN A 20 -12.34 -4.67 -5.05
N LEU A 21 -11.45 -3.68 -5.22
CA LEU A 21 -10.53 -3.24 -4.18
C LEU A 21 -11.29 -2.75 -2.94
N THR A 22 -12.21 -1.80 -3.12
CA THR A 22 -12.94 -1.15 -2.01
C THR A 22 -14.01 -2.03 -1.38
N ASN A 23 -14.51 -3.06 -2.08
CA ASN A 23 -15.38 -4.07 -1.48
C ASN A 23 -14.64 -5.02 -0.52
N GLY A 24 -13.33 -5.21 -0.69
CA GLY A 24 -12.54 -6.07 0.17
C GLY A 24 -12.12 -5.41 1.49
N LEU A 25 -12.04 -6.22 2.55
CA LEU A 25 -11.41 -5.82 3.81
C LEU A 25 -9.89 -5.97 3.72
N CYS A 26 -9.17 -4.97 4.22
CA CYS A 26 -7.72 -4.97 4.18
C CYS A 26 -7.13 -5.63 5.45
N PRO A 27 -6.39 -6.74 5.31
CA PRO A 27 -5.75 -7.39 6.46
C PRO A 27 -4.60 -6.56 7.05
N ARG A 28 -4.12 -5.56 6.31
CA ARG A 28 -3.02 -4.67 6.71
C ARG A 28 -3.48 -3.22 6.92
N HIS A 29 -4.75 -3.05 7.28
CA HIS A 29 -5.31 -1.74 7.54
C HIS A 29 -4.64 -1.07 8.75
N PRO A 30 -4.33 0.25 8.71
CA PRO A 30 -3.62 0.96 9.79
C PRO A 30 -4.38 1.00 11.12
N ASN A 31 -5.71 0.80 11.11
CA ASN A 31 -6.54 0.76 12.32
C ASN A 31 -6.65 -0.65 12.94
N GLY A 32 -6.03 -1.66 12.32
CA GLY A 32 -6.06 -3.06 12.75
C GLY A 32 -6.50 -3.99 11.62
N ALA A 33 -6.10 -5.27 11.70
CA ALA A 33 -6.40 -6.26 10.65
C ALA A 33 -7.91 -6.35 10.39
N ASN A 34 -8.31 -6.25 9.12
CA ASN A 34 -9.71 -6.31 8.67
C ASN A 34 -10.65 -5.26 9.28
N ARG A 35 -10.13 -4.21 9.94
CA ARG A 35 -10.93 -3.11 10.51
C ARG A 35 -11.24 -1.98 9.51
N GLY A 36 -11.00 -2.22 8.23
CA GLY A 36 -11.25 -1.24 7.19
C GLY A 36 -11.05 -1.82 5.81
N LYS A 37 -11.54 -1.09 4.82
CA LYS A 37 -11.46 -1.45 3.40
C LYS A 37 -10.06 -1.21 2.86
N HIS A 38 -9.74 -1.78 1.70
CA HIS A 38 -8.53 -1.40 0.99
C HIS A 38 -8.60 0.07 0.57
N LYS A 39 -7.50 0.81 0.79
CA LYS A 39 -7.34 2.14 0.22
C LYS A 39 -6.63 2.06 -1.12
N LEU A 40 -7.22 2.71 -2.13
CA LEU A 40 -6.68 2.81 -3.47
C LEU A 40 -5.39 3.64 -3.43
N TYR A 41 -4.35 3.15 -4.10
CA TYR A 41 -3.17 3.94 -4.42
C TYR A 41 -3.50 4.82 -5.63
N GLU A 42 -3.45 6.13 -5.44
CA GLU A 42 -3.82 7.11 -6.48
C GLU A 42 -2.68 7.39 -7.48
N GLY A 43 -1.45 6.95 -7.18
CA GLY A 43 -0.37 6.96 -8.15
C GLY A 43 -0.60 5.88 -9.21
N GLY A 44 -0.29 6.17 -10.47
CA GLY A 44 -0.32 5.16 -11.53
C GLY A 44 0.65 4.01 -11.27
N GLU A 45 0.57 2.96 -12.10
CA GLU A 45 1.55 1.87 -12.06
C GLU A 45 2.95 2.41 -12.37
N LYS A 46 3.83 2.40 -11.36
CA LYS A 46 5.23 2.83 -11.48
C LYS A 46 6.14 1.60 -11.42
N LYS A 47 7.28 1.67 -12.11
CA LYS A 47 8.34 0.64 -12.02
C LYS A 47 8.95 0.52 -10.62
N LYS A 48 8.91 1.62 -9.85
CA LYS A 48 9.43 1.72 -8.48
C LYS A 48 8.48 2.54 -7.63
N TYR A 49 8.30 2.12 -6.38
CA TYR A 49 7.49 2.77 -5.38
C TYR A 49 8.38 3.24 -4.25
N THR A 50 8.30 4.52 -3.90
CA THR A 50 9.12 5.12 -2.85
C THR A 50 8.29 5.30 -1.59
N CYS A 51 8.86 4.94 -0.45
CA CYS A 51 8.21 5.16 0.85
C CYS A 51 8.29 6.64 1.24
N LYS A 52 7.14 7.28 1.48
CA LYS A 52 7.07 8.70 1.89
C LYS A 52 7.74 9.02 3.24
N HIS A 53 7.90 8.01 4.09
CA HIS A 53 8.44 8.18 5.45
C HIS A 53 9.96 8.00 5.53
N CYS A 54 10.51 7.05 4.76
CA CYS A 54 11.92 6.69 4.86
C CYS A 54 12.71 6.84 3.55
N GLY A 55 12.05 7.18 2.44
CA GLY A 55 12.68 7.35 1.13
C GLY A 55 13.17 6.06 0.45
N LYS A 56 12.92 4.88 1.04
CA LYS A 56 13.32 3.60 0.43
C LYS A 56 12.48 3.30 -0.81
N GLU A 57 13.14 2.86 -1.87
CA GLU A 57 12.50 2.39 -3.09
C GLU A 57 12.22 0.88 -3.03
N TYR A 58 11.10 0.47 -3.63
CA TYR A 58 10.68 -0.91 -3.73
C TYR A 58 10.16 -1.20 -5.14
N PRO A 59 10.32 -2.43 -5.64
CA PRO A 59 9.78 -2.81 -6.95
C PRO A 59 8.25 -2.87 -6.95
N THR A 60 7.63 -3.13 -5.80
CA THR A 60 6.16 -3.20 -5.66
C THR A 60 5.70 -2.66 -4.31
N ILE A 61 4.45 -2.19 -4.24
CA ILE A 61 3.83 -1.77 -2.97
C ILE A 61 3.75 -2.95 -1.99
N ALA A 62 3.50 -4.18 -2.50
CA ALA A 62 3.45 -5.37 -1.67
C ALA A 62 4.78 -5.63 -0.95
N ALA A 63 5.91 -5.54 -1.67
CA ALA A 63 7.25 -5.68 -1.09
C ALA A 63 7.52 -4.62 -0.01
N MET A 64 7.08 -3.39 -0.27
CA MET A 64 7.24 -2.27 0.65
C MET A 64 6.47 -2.46 1.96
N VAL A 65 5.20 -2.88 1.89
CA VAL A 65 4.32 -3.00 3.09
C VAL A 65 4.49 -4.32 3.86
N ILE A 66 5.32 -5.25 3.36
CA ILE A 66 5.66 -6.48 4.09
C ILE A 66 6.43 -6.15 5.37
N GLY A 67 7.43 -5.26 5.27
CA GLY A 67 8.30 -4.88 6.38
C GLY A 67 7.79 -3.70 7.21
N PRO A 68 8.25 -3.58 8.47
CA PRO A 68 8.07 -2.37 9.26
C PRO A 68 8.93 -1.23 8.72
N CYS A 69 8.42 -0.01 8.79
CA CYS A 69 9.15 1.18 8.38
C CYS A 69 9.98 1.75 9.54
N PRO A 70 11.29 1.93 9.35
CA PRO A 70 12.17 2.42 10.43
C PRO A 70 11.95 3.90 10.77
N ARG A 71 11.38 4.70 9.86
CA ARG A 71 11.07 6.13 10.07
C ARG A 71 9.56 6.41 10.10
N HIS A 72 8.76 5.47 10.60
CA HIS A 72 7.32 5.65 10.66
C HIS A 72 6.93 6.74 11.69
N PRO A 73 5.96 7.63 11.41
CA PRO A 73 5.58 8.74 12.30
C PRO A 73 5.02 8.28 13.66
N LYS A 74 4.49 7.05 13.74
CA LYS A 74 4.03 6.44 15.00
C LYS A 74 5.17 5.85 15.87
N GLY A 75 6.42 5.98 15.44
CA GLY A 75 7.61 5.39 16.09
C GLY A 75 8.34 4.40 15.19
N SER A 76 9.65 4.24 15.42
CA SER A 76 10.50 3.31 14.66
C SER A 76 9.91 1.90 14.68
N ASN A 77 9.64 1.32 13.50
CA ASN A 77 9.04 -0.01 13.32
C ASN A 77 7.58 -0.18 13.81
N HIS A 78 6.92 0.88 14.29
CA HIS A 78 5.51 0.84 14.74
C HIS A 78 4.49 1.05 13.60
N GLY A 79 4.90 0.83 12.36
CA GLY A 79 4.02 0.94 11.20
C GLY A 79 4.68 0.41 9.94
N LYS A 80 3.88 0.22 8.90
CA LYS A 80 4.35 -0.24 7.59
C LYS A 80 4.83 0.94 6.75
N HIS A 81 5.63 0.64 5.74
CA HIS A 81 5.97 1.65 4.75
C HIS A 81 4.70 2.14 4.03
N ALA A 82 4.69 3.40 3.62
CA ALA A 82 3.56 4.00 2.91
C ALA A 82 4.05 4.53 1.56
N PRO A 83 3.40 4.16 0.44
CA PRO A 83 3.77 4.67 -0.87
C PRO A 83 3.60 6.19 -0.93
N ALA A 84 4.56 6.85 -1.57
CA ALA A 84 4.43 8.21 -2.06
C ALA A 84 3.64 8.18 -3.38
N LEU A 85 2.75 9.16 -3.56
CA LEU A 85 1.90 9.32 -4.75
C LEU A 85 2.73 9.65 -6.00
#